data_AF-A0A1I0HDT8-F1
#
_entry.id   AF-A0A1I0HDT8-F1
#
_cell.length_a   1.000
_cell.length_b   1.000
_cell.length_c   1.000
_cell.angle_alpha   90.00
_cell.angle_beta   90.00
_cell.angle_gamma   90.00
#
_symmetry.space_group_name_H-M   'P 1'
#
loop_
_entity.id
_entity.type
_entity.pdbx_description
1 polymer ?
#
loop_
_entity_poly.entity_id
_entity_poly.type
_entity_poly.pdbx_seq_one_letter_code
_entity_poly.pdbx_strand_id
1 'polypeptide(L)' 'MTEEVIHYRCCTCHGTGIDPDNARCHDCDGTGIDNHGA' A
#
# COMPACT_ATOMS: atom_id res chain seq x y z
N MET A 1 4.50 -24.98 -1.77
CA MET A 1 4.74 -23.99 -0.69
C MET A 1 4.49 -22.65 -1.36
N THR A 2 3.29 -22.10 -1.23
CA THR A 2 3.03 -20.74 -1.72
C THR A 2 3.62 -19.81 -0.69
N GLU A 3 4.77 -19.19 -1.00
CA GLU A 3 5.31 -18.10 -0.20
C GLU A 3 4.26 -16.99 -0.18
N GLU A 4 3.53 -16.89 0.92
CA GLU A 4 2.71 -15.72 1.19
C GLU A 4 3.66 -14.56 1.43
N VAL A 5 3.91 -13.78 0.38
CA VAL A 5 4.60 -12.51 0.51
C VAL A 5 3.72 -11.67 1.43
N ILE A 6 4.17 -11.48 2.68
CA ILE A 6 3.46 -10.64 3.65
C ILE A 6 3.59 -9.21 3.14
N HIS A 7 2.58 -8.78 2.41
CA HIS A 7 2.40 -7.39 2.02
C HIS A 7 1.89 -6.62 3.25
N TYR A 8 2.76 -5.82 3.87
CA TYR A 8 2.33 -4.89 4.89
C TYR A 8 1.38 -3.87 4.27
N ARG A 9 0.33 -3.48 4.99
CA ARG A 9 -0.59 -2.43 4.50
C ARG A 9 0.14 -1.09 4.50
N CYS A 10 -0.06 -0.31 3.45
CA CYS A 10 0.44 1.07 3.39
C CYS A 10 -0.05 1.85 4.62
N CYS A 11 0.89 2.37 5.41
CA CYS A 11 0.60 3.14 6.62
C CYS A 11 -0.16 4.45 6.33
N THR A 12 0.06 5.04 5.16
CA THR A 12 -0.55 6.33 4.78
C THR A 12 -2.03 6.18 4.46
N CYS A 13 -2.37 5.24 3.56
CA CYS A 13 -3.76 5.01 3.17
C CYS A 13 -4.44 3.85 3.91
N HIS A 14 -3.78 3.24 4.89
CA HIS A 14 -4.28 2.08 5.65
C HIS A 14 -4.79 0.92 4.77
N GLY A 15 -4.17 0.73 3.60
CA GLY A 15 -4.58 -0.30 2.65
C GLY A 15 -5.70 0.04 1.68
N THR A 16 -6.19 1.28 1.63
CA THR A 16 -7.25 1.67 0.67
C THR A 16 -6.72 1.98 -0.72
N GLY A 17 -5.44 2.36 -0.85
CA GLY A 17 -4.86 2.88 -2.09
C GLY A 17 -5.32 4.30 -2.43
N ILE A 18 -6.05 4.97 -1.53
CA ILE A 18 -6.66 6.28 -1.79
C ILE A 18 -6.10 7.28 -0.78
N ASP A 19 -5.63 8.40 -1.29
CA ASP A 19 -5.30 9.58 -0.51
C ASP A 19 -6.46 10.59 -0.62
N PRO A 20 -6.87 11.24 0.49
CA PRO A 20 -7.99 12.16 0.49
C PRO A 20 -7.77 13.40 -0.39
N ASP A 21 -6.52 13.81 -0.60
CA ASP A 21 -6.18 14.98 -1.41
C ASP A 21 -5.99 14.61 -2.89
N ASN A 22 -5.51 13.40 -3.19
CA ASN A 22 -5.08 13.05 -4.55
C ASN A 22 -5.81 11.86 -5.20
N ALA A 23 -6.89 11.34 -4.61
CA ALA A 23 -7.70 10.18 -5.06
C ALA A 23 -6.92 8.85 -5.26
N ARG A 24 -5.60 8.91 -5.24
CA ARG A 24 -4.65 7.82 -5.37
C ARG A 24 -3.51 8.09 -4.38
N CYS A 25 -3.25 7.12 -3.51
CA CYS A 25 -2.19 7.22 -2.53
C CYS A 25 -0.82 7.20 -3.22
N HIS A 26 -0.02 8.24 -2.98
CA HIS A 26 1.29 8.41 -3.59
C HIS A 26 2.31 7.38 -3.07
N ASP A 27 2.27 7.11 -1.76
CA ASP A 27 3.27 6.27 -1.09
C ASP A 27 3.20 4.79 -1.48
N CYS A 28 2.01 4.30 -1.86
CA CYS A 28 1.81 2.94 -2.36
C CYS A 28 1.41 2.89 -3.84
N ASP A 29 1.48 4.02 -4.55
CA ASP A 29 1.03 4.18 -5.94
C ASP A 29 -0.40 3.64 -6.20
N GLY A 30 -1.27 3.76 -5.20
CA GLY A 30 -2.66 3.30 -5.24
C GLY A 30 -2.89 1.81 -5.00
N THR A 31 -1.87 1.04 -4.66
CA THR A 31 -1.99 -0.41 -4.42
C THR A 31 -2.53 -0.75 -3.03
N GLY A 32 -2.42 0.17 -2.07
CA GLY A 32 -2.71 -0.08 -0.66
C GLY A 32 -1.62 -0.90 0.06
N ILE A 33 -0.54 -1.25 -0.61
CA ILE A 33 0.52 -2.10 -0.06
C ILE A 33 1.74 -1.23 0.26
N ASP A 34 2.28 -1.41 1.46
CA ASP A 34 3.56 -0.82 1.84
C ASP A 34 4.70 -1.59 1.18
N ASN A 35 5.27 -0.98 0.14
CA ASN A 35 6.44 -1.49 -0.53
C ASN A 35 7.76 -0.91 0.05
N HIS A 36 7.73 -0.21 1.19
CA HIS A 36 8.93 0.44 1.78
C HIS A 36 9.97 -0.53 2.40
N GLY A 37 9.87 -1.84 2.12
CA GLY A 37 10.76 -2.85 2.67
C GLY A 37 11.29 -3.89 1.68
N ALA A 38 11.18 -3.65 0.37
CA ALA A 38 11.77 -4.51 -0.67
C ALA A 38 13.17 -4.05 -1.10
#